data_AF-T0IXC9-F1
#
_entry.id   AF-T0IXC9-F1
#
_cell.length_a   1.000
_cell.length_b   1.000
_cell.length_c   1.000
_cell.angle_alpha   90.00
_cell.angle_beta   90.00
_cell.angle_gamma   90.00
#
_symmetry.space_group_name_H-M   'P 1'
#
loop_
_entity.id
_entity.type
_entity.pdbx_description
1 polymer ?
#
loop_
_entity_poly.entity_id
_entity_poly.type
_entity_poly.pdbx_seq_one_letter_code
_entity_poly.pdbx_strand_id
1 'polypeptide(L)'
;MFQKGMIRDYLATYDFNLPLDDAAVDPELALVRRRLASLAASEGLNGGYYEAQELAEAFLDAAREANAGIEEDDSAARIRLRDILARDLDYQRELFEEVCALPLAEAAAHLVWLTDLMKRRVDMAPVVSAALNR
;
A
#
# COMPACT_ATOMS: atom_id res chain seq x y z
N MET A 1 -39.31 3.20 -7.28
CA MET A 1 -38.88 3.83 -6.02
C MET A 1 -38.35 2.75 -5.06
N PHE A 2 -37.25 2.07 -5.42
CA PHE A 2 -36.73 0.89 -4.69
C PHE A 2 -35.21 0.91 -4.42
N GLN A 3 -34.53 2.04 -4.65
CA GLN A 3 -33.06 2.00 -4.81
C GLN A 3 -32.27 2.50 -3.60
N LYS A 4 -32.85 3.33 -2.72
CA LYS A 4 -32.10 4.01 -1.64
C LYS A 4 -31.90 3.15 -0.38
N GLY A 5 -32.87 2.29 -0.05
CA GLY A 5 -32.75 1.33 1.07
C GLY A 5 -31.74 0.23 0.78
N MET A 6 -31.84 -0.38 -0.40
CA MET A 6 -30.97 -1.49 -0.82
C MET A 6 -29.48 -1.11 -0.89
N ILE A 7 -29.13 0.08 -1.38
CA ILE A 7 -27.73 0.55 -1.41
C ILE A 7 -27.20 0.78 0.01
N ARG A 8 -28.02 1.30 0.92
CA ARG A 8 -27.65 1.51 2.32
C ARG A 8 -27.37 0.17 3.02
N ASP A 9 -28.25 -0.80 2.81
CA ASP A 9 -28.12 -2.14 3.40
C ASP A 9 -26.87 -2.85 2.87
N TYR A 10 -26.56 -2.71 1.58
CA TYR A 10 -25.34 -3.26 0.99
C TYR A 10 -24.06 -2.61 1.56
N LEU A 11 -24.03 -1.28 1.71
CA LEU A 11 -22.86 -0.56 2.22
C LEU A 11 -22.68 -0.68 3.74
N ALA A 12 -23.73 -1.08 4.47
CA ALA A 12 -23.64 -1.34 5.90
C ALA A 12 -22.71 -2.51 6.22
N THR A 13 -22.60 -3.47 5.30
CA THR A 13 -21.71 -4.64 5.40
C THR A 13 -20.48 -4.51 4.49
N TYR A 14 -20.15 -3.30 4.04
CA TYR A 14 -19.02 -3.10 3.13
C TYR A 14 -17.72 -3.53 3.81
N ASP A 15 -17.03 -4.46 3.17
CA ASP A 15 -15.72 -4.91 3.58
C ASP A 15 -14.64 -4.09 2.86
N PHE A 16 -13.90 -3.30 3.64
CA PHE A 16 -12.79 -2.50 3.12
C PHE A 16 -11.59 -3.34 2.70
N ASN A 17 -11.47 -4.58 3.20
CA ASN A 17 -10.37 -5.48 2.87
C ASN A 17 -10.61 -6.30 1.62
N LEU A 18 -11.86 -6.36 1.11
CA LEU A 18 -12.19 -7.17 -0.07
C LEU A 18 -11.20 -7.01 -1.25
N PRO A 19 -10.76 -5.80 -1.66
CA PRO A 19 -9.78 -5.66 -2.75
C PRO A 19 -8.39 -6.24 -2.43
N LEU A 20 -7.99 -6.23 -1.16
CA LEU A 20 -6.73 -6.81 -0.69
C LEU A 20 -6.83 -8.33 -0.60
N ASP A 21 -7.95 -8.83 -0.09
CA ASP A 21 -8.21 -10.28 0.02
C ASP A 21 -8.26 -10.94 -1.36
N ASP A 22 -8.95 -10.31 -2.32
CA ASP A 22 -8.97 -10.74 -3.72
C ASP A 22 -7.55 -10.76 -4.30
N ALA A 23 -6.77 -9.70 -4.07
CA ALA A 23 -5.40 -9.60 -4.57
C ALA A 23 -4.44 -10.60 -3.91
N ALA A 24 -4.70 -11.01 -2.66
CA ALA A 24 -3.87 -11.98 -1.93
C ALA A 24 -4.00 -13.40 -2.50
N VAL A 25 -5.16 -13.77 -3.03
CA VAL A 25 -5.45 -15.12 -3.53
C VAL A 25 -5.38 -15.26 -5.06
N ASP A 26 -5.27 -14.15 -5.80
CA ASP A 26 -5.23 -14.15 -7.26
C ASP A 26 -3.98 -14.88 -7.82
N PRO A 27 -4.13 -16.04 -8.48
CA PRO A 27 -3.00 -16.81 -9.00
C PRO A 27 -2.27 -16.10 -10.14
N GLU A 28 -2.91 -15.15 -10.84
CA GLU A 28 -2.33 -14.39 -11.95
C GLU A 28 -1.47 -13.22 -11.45
N LEU A 29 -1.57 -12.85 -10.16
CA LEU A 29 -0.70 -11.84 -9.56
C LEU A 29 0.66 -12.42 -9.15
N ALA A 30 1.71 -11.61 -9.37
CA ALA A 30 3.04 -11.89 -8.87
C ALA A 30 3.01 -12.20 -7.37
N LEU A 31 3.79 -13.19 -6.93
CA LEU A 31 3.78 -13.65 -5.54
C LEU A 31 4.06 -12.51 -4.55
N VAL A 32 4.99 -11.62 -4.88
CA VAL A 32 5.28 -10.42 -4.07
C VAL A 32 4.04 -9.55 -3.87
N ARG A 33 3.23 -9.31 -4.91
CA ARG A 33 2.00 -8.51 -4.82
C ARG A 33 0.94 -9.17 -3.94
N ARG A 34 0.81 -10.50 -4.03
CA ARG A 34 -0.09 -11.27 -3.15
C ARG A 34 0.31 -11.15 -1.68
N ARG A 35 1.62 -11.26 -1.40
CA ARG A 35 2.14 -11.14 -0.03
C ARG A 35 1.98 -9.72 0.52
N LEU A 36 2.34 -8.72 -0.28
CA LEU A 36 2.12 -7.31 0.05
C LEU A 36 0.63 -7.01 0.36
N ALA A 37 -0.30 -7.55 -0.44
CA ALA A 37 -1.73 -7.42 -0.16
C ALA A 37 -2.14 -8.11 1.16
N SER A 38 -1.58 -9.30 1.44
CA SER A 38 -1.85 -10.04 2.67
C SER A 38 -1.38 -9.27 3.92
N LEU A 39 -0.19 -8.65 3.86
CA LEU A 39 0.33 -7.80 4.93
C LEU A 39 -0.61 -6.59 5.16
N ALA A 40 -0.92 -5.88 4.08
CA ALA A 40 -1.73 -4.66 4.13
C ALA A 40 -3.19 -4.88 4.61
N ALA A 41 -3.73 -6.09 4.50
CA ALA A 41 -5.07 -6.43 4.96
C ALA A 41 -5.22 -6.30 6.49
N SER A 42 -4.11 -6.42 7.24
CA SER A 42 -4.08 -6.27 8.70
C SER A 42 -4.02 -4.81 9.16
N GLU A 43 -3.77 -3.88 8.23
CA GLU A 43 -3.51 -2.48 8.56
C GLU A 43 -4.76 -1.59 8.54
N GLY A 44 -4.70 -0.53 9.33
CA GLY A 44 -5.72 0.52 9.32
C GLY A 44 -5.80 1.25 7.98
N LEU A 45 -6.95 1.86 7.67
CA LEU A 45 -7.21 2.53 6.39
C LEU A 45 -6.18 3.64 6.09
N ASN A 46 -6.23 4.74 6.84
CA ASN A 46 -5.36 5.90 6.60
C ASN A 46 -3.91 5.60 6.97
N GLY A 47 -3.66 4.98 8.13
CA GLY A 47 -2.32 4.64 8.59
C GLY A 47 -1.58 3.76 7.60
N GLY A 48 -2.14 2.59 7.27
CA GLY A 48 -1.54 1.67 6.31
C GLY A 48 -1.38 2.28 4.91
N TYR A 49 -2.28 3.15 4.47
CA TYR A 49 -2.12 3.85 3.19
C TYR A 49 -0.92 4.79 3.19
N TYR A 50 -0.81 5.66 4.21
CA TYR A 50 0.29 6.62 4.27
C TYR A 50 1.64 5.94 4.52
N GLU A 51 1.67 4.88 5.31
CA GLU A 51 2.88 4.09 5.56
C GLU A 51 3.37 3.37 4.30
N ALA A 52 2.47 2.75 3.52
CA ALA A 52 2.80 2.15 2.23
C ALA A 52 3.24 3.21 1.21
N GLN A 53 2.55 4.35 1.16
CA GLN A 53 2.90 5.47 0.28
C GLN A 53 4.30 6.00 0.59
N GLU A 54 4.63 6.25 1.86
CA GLU A 54 5.92 6.78 2.25
C GLU A 54 7.07 5.85 1.83
N LEU A 55 6.90 4.54 2.02
CA LEU A 55 7.89 3.55 1.61
C LEU A 55 8.00 3.49 0.07
N ALA A 56 6.88 3.50 -0.65
CA ALA A 56 6.87 3.51 -2.11
C ALA A 56 7.63 4.73 -2.69
N GLU A 57 7.40 5.91 -2.12
CA GLU A 57 8.10 7.14 -2.51
C GLU A 57 9.60 7.05 -2.25
N ALA A 58 10.01 6.51 -1.10
CA ALA A 58 11.43 6.35 -0.78
C ALA A 58 12.14 5.39 -1.74
N PHE A 59 11.49 4.30 -2.16
CA PHE A 59 12.02 3.40 -3.19
C PHE A 59 12.06 4.05 -4.59
N LEU A 60 11.07 4.88 -4.93
CA LEU A 60 11.08 5.64 -6.19
C LEU A 60 12.24 6.63 -6.23
N ASP A 61 12.49 7.35 -5.14
CA ASP A 61 13.61 8.28 -5.04
C ASP A 61 14.95 7.53 -5.15
N ALA A 62 15.08 6.38 -4.48
CA ALA A 62 16.27 5.55 -4.59
C ALA A 62 16.49 4.98 -6.00
N ALA A 63 15.41 4.60 -6.70
CA ALA A 63 15.49 4.18 -8.09
C ALA A 63 15.90 5.32 -9.03
N ARG A 64 15.44 6.55 -8.77
CA ARG A 64 15.85 7.75 -9.53
C ARG A 64 17.32 8.08 -9.33
N GLU A 65 17.81 8.04 -8.10
CA GLU A 65 19.23 8.24 -7.79
C GLU A 65 20.11 7.18 -8.48
N ALA A 66 19.74 5.90 -8.38
CA ALA A 66 20.47 4.83 -9.04
C ALA A 66 20.53 5.02 -10.57
N ASN A 67 19.42 5.43 -11.19
CA ASN A 67 19.39 5.75 -12.63
C ASN A 67 20.28 6.96 -13.01
N ALA A 68 20.53 7.86 -12.07
CA ALA A 68 21.44 8.99 -12.23
C ALA A 68 22.91 8.63 -11.92
N GLY A 69 23.19 7.38 -11.53
CA GLY A 69 24.53 6.93 -11.13
C GLY A 69 24.96 7.42 -9.74
N ILE A 70 24.02 7.82 -8.90
CA ILE A 70 24.24 8.17 -7.50
C ILE A 70 24.14 6.89 -6.68
N GLU A 71 25.27 6.44 -6.14
CA GLU A 71 25.41 5.16 -5.44
C GLU A 71 25.93 5.31 -4.00
N GLU A 72 26.19 6.54 -3.55
CA GLU A 72 26.70 6.82 -2.22
C GLU A 72 25.72 6.35 -1.13
N ASP A 73 26.26 5.69 -0.09
CA ASP A 73 25.44 5.16 1.02
C ASP A 73 24.76 6.26 1.85
N ASP A 74 25.22 7.51 1.76
CA ASP A 74 24.65 8.68 2.42
C ASP A 74 23.85 9.59 1.45
N SER A 75 23.47 9.07 0.28
CA SER A 75 22.54 9.76 -0.61
C SER A 75 21.20 10.07 0.08
N ALA A 76 20.49 11.08 -0.43
CA ALA A 76 19.25 11.55 0.19
C ALA A 76 18.19 10.44 0.26
N ALA A 77 18.03 9.63 -0.79
CA ALA A 77 17.07 8.53 -0.76
C ALA A 77 17.48 7.39 0.19
N ARG A 78 18.78 7.09 0.31
CA ARG A 78 19.30 6.08 1.26
C ARG A 78 19.12 6.51 2.72
N ILE A 79 19.36 7.79 3.02
CA ILE A 79 19.05 8.37 4.33
C ILE A 79 17.55 8.24 4.61
N ARG A 80 16.69 8.66 3.67
CA ARG A 80 15.22 8.57 3.85
C ARG A 80 14.76 7.13 4.12
N LEU A 81 15.27 6.14 3.39
CA LEU A 81 14.95 4.73 3.62
C LEU A 81 15.40 4.27 5.02
N ARG A 82 16.62 4.62 5.46
CA ARG A 82 17.07 4.30 6.83
C ARG A 82 16.19 4.96 7.88
N ASP A 83 15.82 6.22 7.68
CA ASP A 83 14.99 6.97 8.62
C ASP A 83 13.58 6.38 8.74
N ILE A 84 13.03 5.83 7.66
CA ILE A 84 11.75 5.10 7.69
C ILE A 84 11.90 3.83 8.52
N LEU A 85 12.91 3.01 8.20
CA LEU A 85 13.13 1.71 8.86
C LEU A 85 13.53 1.85 10.33
N ALA A 86 14.11 2.98 10.74
CA ALA A 86 14.48 3.26 12.12
C ALA A 86 13.29 3.61 13.03
N ARG A 87 12.10 3.89 12.49
CA ARG A 87 10.91 4.31 13.27
C ARG A 87 10.20 3.16 13.99
N ASP A 88 10.70 1.93 13.85
CA ASP A 88 10.15 0.72 14.45
C ASP A 88 8.66 0.50 14.11
N LEU A 89 8.30 0.76 12.84
CA LEU A 89 6.97 0.49 12.30
C LEU A 89 6.98 -0.90 11.64
N ASP A 90 6.35 -1.87 12.30
CA ASP A 90 6.33 -3.28 11.90
C ASP A 90 5.87 -3.45 10.45
N TYR A 91 4.78 -2.77 10.06
CA TYR A 91 4.24 -2.86 8.72
C TYR A 91 5.22 -2.41 7.63
N GLN A 92 5.83 -1.22 7.77
CA GLN A 92 6.82 -0.75 6.78
C GLN A 92 8.06 -1.65 6.71
N ARG A 93 8.45 -2.27 7.83
CA ARG A 93 9.56 -3.24 7.86
C ARG A 93 9.20 -4.52 7.11
N GLU A 94 8.01 -5.07 7.34
CA GLU A 94 7.53 -6.26 6.62
C GLU A 94 7.37 -6.00 5.11
N LEU A 95 6.83 -4.85 4.72
CA LEU A 95 6.78 -4.44 3.32
C LEU A 95 8.18 -4.35 2.70
N PHE A 96 9.14 -3.78 3.44
CA PHE A 96 10.53 -3.68 2.99
C PHE A 96 11.15 -5.07 2.80
N GLU A 97 10.99 -5.97 3.76
CA GLU A 97 11.52 -7.34 3.70
C GLU A 97 11.01 -8.11 2.46
N GLU A 98 9.76 -7.90 2.05
CA GLU A 98 9.21 -8.52 0.84
C GLU A 98 9.82 -8.01 -0.48
N VAL A 99 10.39 -6.80 -0.50
CA VAL A 99 10.87 -6.17 -1.75
C VAL A 99 12.36 -5.85 -1.78
N CYS A 100 13.07 -5.91 -0.65
CA CYS A 100 14.45 -5.43 -0.54
C CYS A 100 15.48 -6.23 -1.37
N ALA A 101 15.15 -7.46 -1.75
CA ALA A 101 15.98 -8.29 -2.62
C ALA A 101 15.77 -8.00 -4.11
N LEU A 102 14.77 -7.19 -4.47
CA LEU A 102 14.45 -6.84 -5.86
C LEU A 102 15.25 -5.61 -6.32
N PRO A 103 15.47 -5.44 -7.64
CA PRO A 103 15.95 -4.18 -8.19
C PRO A 103 15.06 -3.01 -7.74
N LEU A 104 15.65 -1.85 -7.44
CA LEU A 104 14.93 -0.69 -6.87
C LEU A 104 13.69 -0.29 -7.68
N ALA A 105 13.82 -0.29 -9.02
CA ALA A 105 12.72 0.06 -9.90
C ALA A 105 11.57 -0.96 -9.85
N GLU A 106 11.89 -2.26 -9.68
CA GLU A 106 10.91 -3.33 -9.56
C GLU A 106 10.24 -3.30 -8.18
N ALA A 107 11.02 -3.15 -7.10
CA ALA A 107 10.51 -2.94 -5.75
C ALA A 107 9.55 -1.75 -5.69
N ALA A 108 9.95 -0.60 -6.25
CA ALA A 108 9.12 0.59 -6.34
C ALA A 108 7.80 0.31 -7.10
N ALA A 109 7.85 -0.41 -8.22
CA ALA A 109 6.66 -0.74 -9.00
C ALA A 109 5.66 -1.63 -8.22
N HIS A 110 6.14 -2.52 -7.36
CA HIS A 110 5.27 -3.33 -6.50
C HIS A 110 4.66 -2.51 -5.35
N LEU A 111 5.45 -1.65 -4.70
CA LEU A 111 4.96 -0.77 -3.64
C LEU A 111 3.98 0.28 -4.15
N VAL A 112 4.23 0.88 -5.32
CA VAL A 112 3.29 1.81 -5.98
C VAL A 112 1.96 1.13 -6.28
N TRP A 113 2.01 -0.11 -6.80
CA TRP A 113 0.80 -0.89 -7.02
C TRP A 113 0.01 -1.13 -5.72
N LEU A 114 0.71 -1.44 -4.62
CA LEU A 114 0.06 -1.61 -3.32
C LEU A 114 -0.58 -0.30 -2.85
N THR A 115 0.14 0.81 -2.97
CA THR A 115 -0.36 2.15 -2.60
C THR A 115 -1.62 2.53 -3.38
N ASP A 116 -1.69 2.20 -4.68
CA ASP A 116 -2.90 2.42 -5.49
C ASP A 116 -4.08 1.57 -5.00
N LEU A 117 -3.83 0.33 -4.58
CA LEU A 117 -4.85 -0.56 -4.03
C LEU A 117 -5.35 -0.07 -2.67
N MET A 118 -4.42 0.33 -1.79
CA MET A 118 -4.72 0.93 -0.49
C MET A 118 -5.47 2.26 -0.63
N LYS A 119 -5.13 3.07 -1.64
CA LYS A 119 -5.85 4.31 -1.94
C LYS A 119 -7.32 4.04 -2.27
N ARG A 120 -7.61 3.05 -3.12
CA ARG A 120 -9.01 2.66 -3.44
C ARG A 120 -9.77 2.22 -2.20
N ARG A 121 -9.10 1.49 -1.29
CA ARG A 121 -9.64 1.09 0.01
C ARG A 121 -9.99 2.31 0.87
N VAL A 122 -9.10 3.29 0.98
CA VAL A 122 -9.34 4.55 1.73
C VAL A 122 -10.42 5.41 1.09
N ASP A 123 -10.42 5.55 -0.23
CA ASP A 123 -11.36 6.42 -0.97
C ASP A 123 -12.81 5.94 -0.84
N MET A 124 -13.03 4.67 -0.48
CA MET A 124 -14.37 4.14 -0.19
C MET A 124 -14.93 4.55 1.19
N ALA A 125 -14.06 4.93 2.13
CA ALA A 125 -14.49 5.32 3.48
C ALA A 125 -15.49 6.50 3.48
N PRO A 126 -15.24 7.64 2.81
CA PRO A 126 -16.21 8.73 2.73
C PRO A 126 -17.50 8.33 2.00
N VAL A 127 -17.43 7.42 1.01
CA VAL A 127 -18.60 6.93 0.28
C VAL A 127 -19.53 6.14 1.20
N VAL A 128 -18.96 5.21 1.97
CA VAL A 128 -19.70 4.39 2.96
C VAL A 128 -20.27 5.25 4.08
N SER A 129 -19.48 6.20 4.59
CA SER A 129 -19.89 7.19 5.60
C SER A 129 -21.12 7.99 5.13
N ALA A 130 -21.04 8.59 3.94
CA ALA A 130 -22.13 9.38 3.36
C ALA A 130 -23.41 8.56 3.13
N ALA A 131 -23.28 7.30 2.69
CA ALA A 131 -24.43 6.42 2.47
C ALA A 131 -25.15 6.02 3.77
N LEU A 132 -24.41 5.93 4.87
CA LEU A 132 -24.91 5.48 6.17
C LEU A 132 -25.32 6.64 7.10
N ASN A 133 -25.06 7.89 6.70
CA ASN A 133 -25.22 9.11 7.52
C ASN A 133 -24.41 9.03 8.83
N ARG A 134 -23.17 8.55 8.77
CA ARG A 134 -22.26 8.44 9.93
C ARG A 134 -20.89 9.00 9.58
#